data_AF-G5J8C1-F1
#
_entry.id   AF-G5J8C1-F1
#
_cell.length_a   1.000
_cell.length_b   1.000
_cell.length_c   1.000
_cell.angle_alpha   90.00
_cell.angle_beta   90.00
_cell.angle_gamma   90.00
#
_symmetry.space_group_name_H-M   'P 1'
#
loop_
_entity.id
_entity.type
_entity.pdbx_description
1 polymer ?
#
loop_
_entity_poly.entity_id
_entity_poly.type
_entity_poly.pdbx_seq_one_letter_code
_entity_poly.pdbx_strand_id
1 'polypeptide(L)'
;MEKLEKLFSHPKSRKVAIIVALLSTIVPWPIAGVHKFYLGQPVWGVIYLLLWNTPIPSIACAIDAVWYFVQGEEQFNDQFNGLTPSNPYKVYTKKLEPLQVNVISEGLRELDKLREEGLVSDYEFEQKRRKLLDKIN
;
A
#
# COMPACT_ATOMS: atom_id res chain seq x y z
N MET A 1 -29.36 -7.02 -3.72
CA MET A 1 -27.97 -7.26 -4.15
C MET A 1 -27.14 -5.99 -3.95
N GLU A 2 -27.55 -4.87 -4.55
CA GLU A 2 -26.87 -3.56 -4.43
C GLU A 2 -26.65 -3.02 -2.99
N LYS A 3 -27.61 -3.25 -2.07
CA LYS A 3 -27.46 -2.86 -0.66
C LYS A 3 -26.39 -3.64 0.10
N LEU A 4 -26.09 -4.89 -0.28
CA LEU A 4 -25.02 -5.66 0.37
C LEU A 4 -23.64 -5.18 -0.06
N GLU A 5 -23.48 -4.81 -1.32
CA GLU A 5 -22.21 -4.31 -1.88
C GLU A 5 -21.79 -3.01 -1.20
N LYS A 6 -22.76 -2.14 -0.91
CA LYS A 6 -22.54 -0.87 -0.20
C LYS A 6 -22.14 -1.06 1.27
N LEU A 7 -22.49 -2.18 1.90
CA LEU A 7 -22.09 -2.50 3.28
C LEU A 7 -20.65 -3.00 3.37
N PHE A 8 -20.16 -3.71 2.35
CA PHE A 8 -18.76 -4.18 2.28
C PHE A 8 -17.79 -3.13 1.73
N SER A 9 -18.29 -2.00 1.24
CA SER A 9 -17.50 -0.91 0.65
C SER A 9 -16.98 0.12 1.68
N HIS A 10 -17.02 -0.21 2.98
CA HIS A 10 -16.51 0.72 3.99
C HIS A 10 -14.98 0.66 4.06
N PRO A 11 -14.27 1.80 3.95
CA PRO A 11 -12.83 1.83 4.10
C PRO A 11 -12.44 1.34 5.49
N LYS A 12 -11.41 0.48 5.58
CA LYS A 12 -10.99 -0.06 6.87
C LYS A 12 -10.32 1.03 7.68
N SER A 13 -10.74 1.15 8.94
CA SER A 13 -10.26 2.21 9.82
C SER A 13 -9.06 1.72 10.64
N ARG A 14 -7.94 2.46 10.54
CA ARG A 14 -6.72 2.22 11.33
C ARG A 14 -7.01 2.22 12.83
N LYS A 15 -7.84 3.14 13.31
CA LYS A 15 -8.21 3.23 14.73
C LYS A 15 -8.90 1.97 15.21
N VAL A 16 -9.80 1.41 14.40
CA VAL A 16 -10.51 0.15 14.71
C VAL A 16 -9.50 -1.01 14.76
N ALA A 17 -8.57 -1.08 13.81
CA ALA A 17 -7.54 -2.12 13.80
C ALA A 17 -6.65 -2.07 15.07
N ILE A 18 -6.22 -0.88 15.49
CA ILE A 18 -5.43 -0.69 16.71
C ILE A 18 -6.23 -1.08 17.96
N ILE A 19 -7.47 -0.62 18.08
CA ILE A 19 -8.33 -0.94 19.23
C ILE A 19 -8.56 -2.46 19.32
N VAL A 20 -8.87 -3.11 18.20
CA VAL A 20 -9.07 -4.57 18.17
C VAL A 20 -7.77 -5.31 18.48
N ALA A 21 -6.61 -4.82 18.02
CA ALA A 21 -5.31 -5.41 18.36
C ALA A 21 -4.98 -5.28 19.85
N LEU A 22 -5.21 -4.11 20.45
CA LEU A 22 -5.00 -3.87 21.88
C LEU A 22 -5.98 -4.66 22.77
N LEU A 23 -7.23 -4.82 22.34
CA LEU A 23 -8.18 -5.67 23.07
C LEU A 23 -7.77 -7.15 22.98
N SER A 24 -7.18 -7.56 21.85
CA SER A 24 -6.71 -8.94 21.65
C SER A 24 -5.48 -9.30 22.49
N THR A 25 -4.71 -8.33 23.02
CA THR A 25 -3.56 -8.63 23.89
C THR A 25 -3.95 -8.94 25.33
N ILE A 26 -5.11 -8.48 25.79
CA ILE A 26 -5.56 -8.60 27.19
C ILE A 26 -6.44 -9.84 27.41
N VAL A 27 -7.11 -10.35 26.37
CA VAL A 27 -8.07 -11.46 26.47
C VAL A 27 -7.47 -12.75 25.86
N PRO A 28 -7.18 -13.79 26.67
CA PRO A 28 -6.53 -15.04 26.23
C PRO A 28 -7.47 -16.05 25.54
N TRP A 29 -8.67 -15.64 25.12
CA TRP A 29 -9.55 -16.44 24.26
C TRP A 29 -8.99 -16.44 22.81
N PRO A 30 -9.40 -17.29 21.84
CA PRO A 30 -8.84 -17.37 20.47
C PRO A 30 -9.11 -16.13 19.58
N ILE A 31 -9.21 -14.95 20.18
CA ILE A 31 -9.42 -13.65 19.58
C ILE A 31 -8.07 -13.08 19.08
N ALA A 32 -6.94 -13.61 19.54
CA ALA A 32 -5.63 -13.29 18.99
C ALA A 32 -5.60 -13.62 17.48
N GLY A 33 -5.69 -12.59 16.64
CA GLY A 33 -5.77 -12.73 15.18
C GLY A 33 -7.04 -12.16 14.54
N VAL A 34 -8.07 -11.80 15.33
CA VAL A 34 -9.32 -11.18 14.81
C VAL A 34 -9.03 -9.86 14.09
N HIS A 35 -8.03 -9.09 14.55
CA HIS A 35 -7.61 -7.88 13.85
C HIS A 35 -7.05 -8.17 12.45
N LYS A 36 -6.41 -9.32 12.20
CA LYS A 36 -5.94 -9.72 10.85
C LYS A 36 -7.11 -10.08 9.94
N PHE A 37 -8.16 -10.72 10.46
CA PHE A 37 -9.41 -10.92 9.73
C PHE A 37 -10.08 -9.59 9.39
N TYR A 38 -10.12 -8.64 10.34
CA TYR A 38 -10.60 -7.29 10.08
C TYR A 38 -9.80 -6.63 8.97
N LEU A 39 -8.48 -6.80 8.92
CA LEU A 39 -7.60 -6.24 7.88
C LEU A 39 -7.66 -6.97 6.53
N GLY A 40 -8.45 -8.04 6.40
CA GLY A 40 -8.58 -8.79 5.14
C GLY A 40 -7.44 -9.78 4.88
N GLN A 41 -6.73 -10.19 5.94
CA GLN A 41 -5.65 -11.18 5.90
C GLN A 41 -6.10 -12.48 6.59
N PRO A 42 -7.01 -13.27 5.97
CA PRO A 42 -7.60 -14.44 6.63
C PRO A 42 -6.59 -15.56 6.88
N VAL A 43 -5.58 -15.72 6.00
CA VAL A 43 -4.52 -16.72 6.17
C VAL A 43 -3.75 -16.49 7.47
N TRP A 44 -3.36 -15.24 7.74
CA TRP A 44 -2.67 -14.86 8.98
C TRP A 44 -3.57 -14.99 10.21
N GLY A 45 -4.85 -14.64 10.08
CA GLY A 45 -5.82 -14.85 11.15
C GLY A 45 -5.98 -16.33 11.52
N VAL A 46 -6.03 -17.23 10.54
CA VAL A 46 -6.08 -18.68 10.76
C VAL A 46 -4.79 -19.20 11.38
N ILE A 47 -3.62 -18.72 10.94
CA ILE A 47 -2.33 -19.06 11.57
C ILE A 47 -2.35 -18.68 13.05
N TYR A 48 -2.77 -17.46 13.39
CA TYR A 48 -2.81 -17.00 14.79
C TYR A 48 -3.80 -17.84 15.62
N LEU A 49 -4.92 -18.23 15.02
CA LEU A 49 -5.91 -19.11 15.64
C LEU A 49 -5.40 -20.54 15.83
N LEU A 50 -4.53 -21.06 14.96
CA LEU A 50 -3.87 -22.36 15.16
C LEU A 50 -2.81 -22.29 16.27
N LEU A 51 -2.12 -21.16 16.39
CA LEU A 51 -1.12 -20.89 17.42
C LEU A 51 -1.71 -20.39 18.75
N TRP A 52 -3.03 -20.42 18.94
CA TRP A 52 -3.73 -19.86 20.11
C TRP A 52 -3.21 -20.35 21.47
N ASN A 53 -2.69 -21.57 21.54
CA ASN A 53 -2.12 -22.16 22.76
C ASN A 53 -0.67 -21.70 23.05
N THR A 54 -0.11 -20.81 22.23
CA THR A 54 1.25 -20.26 22.40
C THR A 54 1.16 -18.78 22.76
N PRO A 55 2.16 -18.21 23.47
CA PRO A 55 2.21 -16.76 23.70
C PRO A 55 2.59 -15.95 22.43
N ILE A 56 2.89 -16.64 21.32
CA ILE A 56 3.38 -16.04 20.07
C ILE A 56 2.36 -15.07 19.45
N PRO A 57 1.06 -15.42 19.29
CA PRO A 57 0.07 -14.53 18.72
C PRO A 57 -0.14 -13.26 19.55
N SER A 58 -0.03 -13.34 20.87
CA SER A 58 -0.15 -12.18 21.76
C SER A 58 0.99 -11.19 21.56
N ILE A 59 2.24 -11.67 21.46
CA ILE A 59 3.40 -10.82 21.20
C ILE A 59 3.32 -10.21 19.80
N ALA A 60 2.96 -11.02 18.79
CA ALA A 60 2.80 -10.54 17.42
C ALA A 60 1.72 -9.46 17.33
N CYS A 61 0.60 -9.61 18.05
CA CYS A 61 -0.46 -8.61 18.11
C CYS A 61 -0.02 -7.30 18.76
N ALA A 62 0.84 -7.35 19.78
CA ALA A 62 1.43 -6.16 20.40
C ALA A 62 2.37 -5.43 19.42
N ILE A 63 3.20 -6.17 18.68
CA ILE A 63 4.09 -5.62 17.65
C ILE A 63 3.27 -5.00 16.51
N ASP A 64 2.25 -5.71 16.03
CA ASP A 64 1.34 -5.21 15.00
C ASP A 64 0.62 -3.92 15.45
N ALA A 65 0.20 -3.83 16.72
CA ALA A 65 -0.42 -2.63 17.27
C ALA A 65 0.53 -1.42 17.24
N VAL A 66 1.79 -1.61 17.65
CA VAL A 66 2.82 -0.55 17.60
C VAL A 66 3.13 -0.18 16.15
N TRP A 67 3.28 -1.16 15.27
CA TRP A 67 3.51 -0.93 13.84
C TRP A 67 2.36 -0.12 13.22
N TYR A 68 1.11 -0.47 13.51
CA TYR A 68 -0.07 0.24 13.03
C TYR A 68 -0.21 1.64 13.62
N PHE A 69 0.27 1.84 14.84
CA PHE A 69 0.28 3.15 15.47
C PHE A 69 1.32 4.09 14.84
N VAL A 70 2.52 3.56 14.55
CA VAL A 70 3.62 4.34 13.94
C VAL A 70 3.37 4.60 12.45
N GLN A 71 2.79 3.64 11.72
CA GLN A 71 2.50 3.85 10.30
C GLN A 71 1.38 4.89 10.10
N GLY A 72 1.60 5.82 9.16
CA GLY A 72 0.64 6.87 8.82
C GLY A 72 -0.68 6.34 8.22
N GLU A 73 -1.72 7.18 8.19
CA GLU A 73 -3.03 6.77 7.61
C GLU A 73 -2.93 6.45 6.12
N GLU A 74 -2.11 7.20 5.38
CA GLU A 74 -1.87 7.00 3.96
C GLU A 74 -1.22 5.63 3.71
N GLN A 75 -0.14 5.29 4.45
CA GLN A 75 0.53 4.00 4.35
C GLN A 75 -0.38 2.82 4.76
N PHE A 76 -1.17 3.00 5.81
CA PHE A 76 -2.18 2.00 6.22
C PHE A 76 -3.22 1.80 5.11
N ASN A 77 -3.73 2.91 4.56
CA ASN A 77 -4.73 2.88 3.52
C ASN A 77 -4.18 2.21 2.26
N ASP A 78 -2.95 2.49 1.85
CA ASP A 78 -2.31 1.83 0.71
C ASP A 78 -2.15 0.32 0.93
N GLN A 79 -1.73 -0.09 2.13
CA GLN A 79 -1.48 -1.48 2.46
C GLN A 79 -2.76 -2.33 2.61
N PHE A 80 -3.83 -1.76 3.17
CA PHE A 80 -5.04 -2.52 3.54
C PHE A 80 -6.30 -2.16 2.75
N ASN A 81 -6.37 -0.95 2.19
CA ASN A 81 -7.51 -0.43 1.43
C ASN A 81 -7.16 -0.13 -0.05
N GLY A 82 -5.89 0.06 -0.40
CA GLY A 82 -5.42 0.52 -1.71
C GLY A 82 -5.54 -0.54 -2.81
N LEU A 83 -5.73 -1.80 -2.43
CA LEU A 83 -5.91 -2.92 -3.35
C LEU A 83 -6.96 -3.88 -2.76
N THR A 84 -8.12 -3.93 -3.37
CA THR A 84 -9.08 -5.01 -3.16
C THR A 84 -8.39 -6.38 -3.34
N PRO A 85 -8.73 -7.40 -2.53
CA PRO A 85 -7.89 -8.57 -2.30
C PRO A 85 -8.06 -9.68 -3.35
N SER A 86 -7.91 -9.37 -4.65
CA SER A 86 -7.97 -10.39 -5.71
C SER A 86 -6.77 -10.46 -6.64
N ASN A 87 -5.72 -9.64 -6.46
CA ASN A 87 -4.59 -9.70 -7.38
C ASN A 87 -3.20 -9.62 -6.70
N PRO A 88 -2.55 -10.77 -6.42
CA PRO A 88 -1.19 -10.82 -5.88
C PRO A 88 -0.11 -10.24 -6.81
N TYR A 89 -0.47 -9.80 -8.02
CA TYR A 89 0.47 -9.18 -8.97
C TYR A 89 0.72 -7.68 -8.76
N LYS A 90 0.00 -6.98 -7.88
CA LYS A 90 0.09 -5.50 -7.81
C LYS A 90 1.11 -4.91 -6.83
N VAL A 91 1.87 -5.72 -6.09
CA VAL A 91 2.91 -5.19 -5.20
C VAL A 91 4.22 -4.88 -5.95
N TYR A 92 4.44 -5.48 -7.13
CA TYR A 92 5.64 -5.23 -7.94
C TYR A 92 5.44 -4.24 -9.10
N THR A 93 4.22 -3.81 -9.34
CA THR A 93 3.98 -2.67 -10.23
C THR A 93 3.62 -1.48 -9.36
N LYS A 94 4.66 -0.72 -8.95
CA LYS A 94 4.58 0.75 -8.91
C LYS A 94 4.09 1.17 -10.29
N LYS A 95 2.76 1.10 -10.50
CA LYS A 95 2.11 1.30 -11.78
C LYS A 95 2.43 2.74 -12.14
N LEU A 96 3.29 2.94 -13.13
CA LEU A 96 3.43 4.23 -13.77
C LEU A 96 2.02 4.71 -14.08
N GLU A 97 1.60 5.75 -13.38
CA GLU A 97 0.34 6.39 -13.68
C GLU A 97 0.38 6.78 -15.15
N PRO A 98 -0.67 6.51 -15.94
CA PRO A 98 -0.74 7.00 -17.32
C PRO A 98 -0.51 8.52 -17.38
N LEU A 99 -0.86 9.23 -16.30
CA LEU A 99 -0.56 10.65 -16.12
C LEU A 99 0.95 10.95 -16.07
N GLN A 100 1.75 10.16 -15.35
CA GLN A 100 3.19 10.38 -15.24
C GLN A 100 3.90 10.08 -16.56
N VAL A 101 3.49 9.02 -17.28
CA VAL A 101 4.01 8.73 -18.64
C VAL A 101 3.68 9.87 -19.60
N ASN A 102 2.47 10.41 -19.56
CA ASN A 102 2.06 11.52 -20.41
C ASN A 102 2.88 12.80 -20.11
N VAL A 103 3.05 13.16 -18.84
CA VAL A 103 3.86 14.34 -18.45
C VAL A 103 5.31 14.20 -18.89
N ILE A 104 5.89 12.99 -18.76
CA ILE A 104 7.28 12.75 -19.18
C ILE A 104 7.40 12.75 -20.71
N SER A 105 6.42 12.20 -21.43
CA SER A 105 6.38 12.25 -22.89
C SER A 105 6.28 13.68 -23.44
N GLU A 106 5.52 14.53 -22.76
CA GLU A 106 5.39 15.94 -23.15
C GLU A 106 6.69 16.71 -22.87
N GLY A 107 7.31 16.50 -21.70
CA GLY A 107 8.62 17.08 -21.40
C GLY A 107 9.74 16.62 -22.36
N LEU A 108 9.66 15.38 -22.86
CA LEU A 108 10.57 14.88 -23.88
C LEU A 108 10.39 15.60 -25.22
N ARG A 109 9.13 15.90 -25.58
CA ARG A 109 8.77 16.60 -26.82
C ARG A 109 9.17 18.07 -26.79
N GLU A 110 9.06 18.72 -25.63
CA GLU A 110 9.59 20.09 -25.44
C GLU A 110 11.11 20.15 -25.54
N LEU A 111 11.80 19.18 -24.92
CA LEU A 111 13.27 19.05 -25.04
C LEU A 111 13.72 18.87 -26.50
N ASP A 112 12.93 18.15 -27.31
CA ASP A 112 13.22 17.94 -28.71
C ASP A 112 13.08 19.25 -29.53
N LYS A 113 12.01 20.02 -29.28
CA LYS A 113 11.81 21.34 -29.88
C LYS A 113 12.95 22.31 -29.54
N LEU A 114 13.36 22.37 -28.28
CA LEU A 114 14.45 23.25 -27.84
C LEU A 114 15.79 22.90 -28.50
N ARG A 115 16.01 21.63 -28.85
CA ARG A 115 17.16 21.17 -29.62
C ARG A 115 17.05 21.62 -31.08
N GLU A 116 15.89 21.46 -31.71
CA GLU A 116 15.66 21.93 -33.10
C GLU A 116 15.81 23.45 -33.23
N GLU A 117 15.41 24.20 -32.21
CA GLU A 117 15.57 25.66 -32.14
C GLU A 117 17.01 26.10 -31.85
N GLY A 118 17.93 25.15 -31.58
CA GLY A 118 19.32 25.45 -31.23
C GLY A 118 19.50 26.09 -29.85
N LEU A 119 18.48 26.09 -29.01
CA LEU A 119 18.49 26.64 -27.65
C LEU A 119 19.13 25.69 -26.63
N VAL A 120 19.26 24.41 -26.98
CA VAL A 120 19.88 23.37 -26.15
C VAL A 120 20.87 22.59 -26.99
N SER A 121 22.08 22.38 -26.46
CA SER A 121 23.10 21.57 -27.13
C SER A 121 22.78 20.07 -27.07
N ASP A 122 23.32 19.29 -28.02
CA ASP A 122 23.16 17.82 -28.04
C ASP A 122 23.57 17.16 -26.71
N TYR A 123 24.63 17.68 -26.09
CA TYR A 123 25.12 17.19 -24.80
C TYR A 123 24.14 17.47 -23.66
N GLU A 124 23.59 18.69 -23.59
CA GLU A 124 22.60 19.06 -22.56
C GLU A 124 21.28 18.33 -22.74
N PHE A 125 20.87 18.13 -23.99
CA PHE A 125 19.70 17.32 -24.33
C PHE A 125 19.85 15.89 -23.79
N GLU A 126 20.99 15.24 -24.06
CA GLU A 126 21.27 13.88 -23.59
C GLU A 126 21.29 13.78 -22.06
N GLN A 127 21.84 14.77 -21.35
CA GLN A 127 21.80 14.80 -19.89
C GLN A 127 20.37 14.92 -19.35
N LYS A 128 19.56 15.83 -19.90
CA LYS A 128 18.18 16.08 -19.44
C LYS A 128 17.26 14.90 -19.79
N ARG A 129 17.45 14.28 -20.95
CA ARG A 129 16.75 13.05 -21.37
C ARG A 129 16.96 11.92 -20.38
N ARG A 130 18.21 11.66 -19.97
CA ARG A 130 18.53 10.60 -18.98
C ARG A 130 17.88 10.85 -17.63
N LYS A 131 17.90 12.09 -17.14
CA LYS A 131 17.22 12.47 -15.88
C LYS A 131 15.70 12.26 -15.93
N LEU A 132 15.07 12.45 -17.08
CA LEU A 132 13.63 12.21 -17.26
C LEU A 132 13.31 10.72 -17.33
N LEU A 133 14.12 9.93 -18.03
CA LEU A 133 13.97 8.48 -18.13
C LEU A 133 14.23 7.78 -16.79
N ASP A 134 15.10 8.31 -15.94
CA ASP A 134 15.36 7.76 -14.60
C ASP A 134 14.13 7.82 -13.68
N LYS A 135 13.23 8.80 -13.89
CA LYS A 135 11.97 8.93 -13.13
C LYS A 135 10.90 7.90 -13.53
N ILE A 136 11.09 7.22 -14.67
CA ILE A 136 10.22 6.15 -15.17
C ILE A 136 10.58 4.80 -14.53
N ASN A 137 11.82 4.64 -14.05
CA ASN A 137 12.32 3.41 -13.45
C ASN A 137 12.16 3.40 -11.91
#